data_AF-A0A956APC7-F1
#
_entry.id   AF-A0A956APC7-F1
#
_cell.length_a   1.000
_cell.length_b   1.000
_cell.length_c   1.000
_cell.angle_alpha   90.00
_cell.angle_beta   90.00
_cell.angle_gamma   90.00
#
_symmetry.space_group_name_H-M   'P 1'
#
loop_
_entity.id
_entity.type
_entity.pdbx_description
1 polymer ?
#
loop_
_entity_poly.entity_id
_entity_poly.type
_entity_poly.pdbx_seq_one_letter_code
_entity_poly.pdbx_strand_id
1 'polypeptide(L)'
;MTGPAEGALARERNQALRHLGAATGVILAMAASSYLVPSLARFRPWVPGERVPLTHMSERFDAVPASAGAGGGYHAASSSAQTEEVLGAEVAAALAEDREGQARQPPPPPVEQDERGERRVRIDPSEYEGIRIHIEDPTGRGMRPFYEALRRAALGEPGALARAAHYGDSTIATDHLTHTVRHRLQRRFGDGGHGFILISKGFMPYRHQDVFHSANEGWSIKEVTRAAIDNGYYGFGGVQIQARAGGVARFG
;
A
#
# COMPACT_ATOMS: atom_id res chain seq x y z
N MET A 1 55.67 3.00 16.15
CA MET A 1 54.99 4.30 16.36
C MET A 1 53.55 4.16 15.89
N THR A 2 52.64 3.70 16.74
CA THR A 2 51.19 3.66 16.46
C THR A 2 50.63 5.06 16.65
N GLY A 3 49.96 5.59 15.62
CA GLY A 3 49.63 7.02 15.53
C GLY A 3 48.54 7.48 16.51
N PRO A 4 48.48 8.79 16.82
CA PRO A 4 47.56 9.37 17.80
C PRO A 4 46.06 9.19 17.47
N ALA A 5 45.72 8.84 16.23
CA ALA A 5 44.35 8.63 15.76
C ALA A 5 43.70 7.32 16.29
N GLU A 6 44.49 6.25 16.44
CA GLU A 6 43.98 4.93 16.85
C GLU A 6 43.56 4.94 18.34
N GLY A 7 44.28 5.70 19.17
CA GLY A 7 43.94 5.93 20.57
C GLY A 7 42.72 6.82 20.78
N ALA A 8 42.39 7.71 19.83
CA ALA A 8 41.19 8.54 19.90
C ALA A 8 39.91 7.71 19.64
N LEU A 9 39.90 6.88 18.60
CA LEU A 9 38.80 5.98 18.27
C LEU A 9 38.54 4.94 19.37
N ALA A 10 39.61 4.41 19.99
CA ALA A 10 39.48 3.47 21.10
C ALA A 10 38.82 4.12 22.34
N ARG A 11 39.12 5.39 22.62
CA ARG A 11 38.51 6.15 23.73
C ARG A 11 37.05 6.47 23.46
N GLU A 12 36.70 6.87 22.23
CA GLU A 12 35.33 7.15 21.81
C GLU A 12 34.46 5.88 21.88
N ARG A 13 34.96 4.74 21.38
CA ARG A 13 34.30 3.43 21.52
C ARG A 13 34.06 3.04 22.97
N ASN A 14 35.07 3.20 23.84
CA ASN A 14 34.94 2.88 25.26
C ASN A 14 33.94 3.80 25.97
N GLN A 15 33.87 5.08 25.57
CA GLN A 15 32.87 6.02 26.09
C GLN A 15 31.46 5.63 25.61
N ALA A 16 31.29 5.28 24.34
CA ALA A 16 30.02 4.80 23.79
C ALA A 16 29.55 3.51 24.49
N LEU A 17 30.45 2.56 24.74
CA LEU A 17 30.14 1.33 25.49
C LEU A 17 29.74 1.61 26.95
N ARG A 18 30.37 2.59 27.61
CA ARG A 18 29.98 3.01 28.96
C ARG A 18 28.60 3.67 28.97
N HIS A 19 28.29 4.52 27.99
CA HIS A 19 26.97 5.12 27.85
C HIS A 19 25.90 4.08 27.55
N LEU A 20 26.18 3.11 26.68
CA LEU A 20 25.29 1.99 26.40
C LEU A 20 25.03 1.17 27.67
N GLY A 21 26.08 0.79 28.40
CA GLY A 21 25.95 0.06 29.66
C GLY A 21 25.13 0.82 30.71
N ALA A 22 25.34 2.13 30.83
CA ALA A 22 24.55 2.98 31.72
C ALA A 22 23.07 3.04 31.30
N ALA A 23 22.79 3.23 30.00
CA ALA A 23 21.42 3.25 29.49
C ALA A 23 20.71 1.92 29.70
N THR A 24 21.36 0.80 29.38
CA THR A 24 20.82 -0.56 29.64
C THR A 24 20.56 -0.77 31.13
N GLY A 25 21.47 -0.34 32.00
CA GLY A 25 21.29 -0.43 33.45
C GLY A 25 20.08 0.36 33.94
N VAL A 26 19.86 1.58 33.44
CA VAL A 26 18.68 2.40 33.77
C VAL A 26 17.40 1.71 33.32
N ILE A 27 17.35 1.17 32.09
CA ILE A 27 16.19 0.46 31.57
C ILE A 27 15.87 -0.78 32.43
N LEU A 28 16.88 -1.56 32.80
CA LEU A 28 16.71 -2.73 33.67
C LEU A 28 16.24 -2.34 35.07
N ALA A 29 16.76 -1.24 35.63
CA ALA A 29 16.32 -0.73 36.94
C ALA A 29 14.85 -0.25 36.90
N MET A 30 14.46 0.44 35.83
CA MET A 30 13.06 0.85 35.61
C MET A 30 12.14 -0.37 35.41
N ALA A 31 12.60 -1.38 34.67
CA ALA A 31 11.86 -2.64 34.53
C ALA A 31 11.70 -3.34 35.88
N ALA A 32 12.77 -3.46 36.68
CA ALA A 32 12.74 -4.12 37.98
C ALA A 32 11.83 -3.40 38.99
N SER A 33 11.79 -2.06 38.97
CA SER A 33 10.95 -1.27 39.89
C SER A 33 9.45 -1.55 39.68
N SER A 34 9.02 -1.91 38.46
CA SER A 34 7.64 -2.32 38.16
C SER A 34 7.21 -3.62 38.86
N TYR A 35 8.16 -4.46 39.29
CA TYR A 35 7.86 -5.69 40.05
C TYR A 35 7.89 -5.45 41.56
N LEU A 36 8.67 -4.48 42.03
CA LEU A 36 8.83 -4.16 43.46
C LEU A 36 7.74 -3.21 43.98
N VAL A 37 7.21 -2.34 43.12
CA VAL A 37 6.23 -1.30 43.52
C VAL A 37 4.83 -1.67 43.01
N PRO A 38 3.85 -1.96 43.89
CA PRO A 38 2.51 -2.39 43.48
C PRO A 38 1.76 -1.41 42.57
N SER A 39 1.95 -0.09 42.75
CA SER A 39 1.34 0.94 41.89
C SER A 39 1.89 0.96 40.46
N LEU A 40 3.09 0.40 40.26
CA LEU A 40 3.74 0.28 38.95
C LEU A 40 3.50 -1.08 38.29
N ALA A 41 2.67 -1.95 38.88
CA ALA A 41 2.40 -3.29 38.34
C ALA A 41 1.81 -3.26 36.92
N ARG A 42 1.11 -2.18 36.54
CA ARG A 42 0.60 -1.95 35.16
C ARG A 42 1.69 -1.73 34.11
N PHE A 43 2.93 -1.46 34.52
CA PHE A 43 4.06 -1.19 33.63
C PHE A 43 5.07 -2.35 33.60
N ARG A 44 4.69 -3.52 34.13
CA ARG A 44 5.54 -4.71 34.08
C ARG A 44 5.80 -5.09 32.63
N PRO A 45 7.08 -5.19 32.21
CA PRO A 45 7.41 -5.61 30.86
C PRO A 45 6.94 -7.03 30.52
N TRP A 46 6.70 -7.85 31.56
CA TRP A 46 6.27 -9.23 31.45
C TRP A 46 5.62 -9.72 32.75
N VAL A 47 4.71 -10.68 32.69
CA VAL A 47 4.12 -11.32 33.88
C VAL A 47 4.34 -12.84 33.82
N PRO A 48 4.65 -13.51 34.93
CA PRO A 48 4.75 -14.97 34.97
C PRO A 48 3.44 -15.63 34.48
N GLY A 49 3.54 -16.44 33.43
CA GLY A 49 2.40 -17.04 32.74
C GLY A 49 2.17 -16.45 31.34
N GLU A 50 2.70 -15.26 31.05
CA GLU A 50 2.79 -14.73 29.69
C GLU A 50 4.05 -15.24 28.98
N ARG A 51 4.09 -15.15 27.64
CA ARG A 51 5.28 -15.50 26.87
C ARG A 51 6.38 -14.47 27.07
N VAL A 52 7.63 -14.93 27.19
CA VAL A 52 8.79 -14.06 27.47
C VAL A 52 9.00 -13.06 26.32
N PRO A 53 9.13 -11.74 26.57
CA PRO A 53 9.33 -10.74 25.52
C PRO A 53 10.58 -11.03 24.69
N LEU A 54 10.57 -10.62 23.41
CA LEU A 54 11.67 -10.76 22.44
C LEU A 54 11.97 -12.20 21.97
N THR A 55 11.55 -13.25 22.68
CA THR A 55 11.76 -14.65 22.27
C THR A 55 10.95 -15.05 21.03
N HIS A 56 9.88 -14.32 20.75
CA HIS A 56 8.95 -14.52 19.65
C HIS A 56 8.83 -13.26 18.79
N MET A 57 9.85 -12.39 18.82
CA MET A 57 9.88 -11.22 17.93
C MET A 57 9.84 -11.66 16.47
N SER A 58 10.49 -12.78 16.12
CA SER A 58 10.40 -13.44 14.80
C SER A 58 9.01 -14.03 14.54
N GLU A 59 8.42 -14.72 15.52
CA GLU A 59 7.06 -15.27 15.36
C GLU A 59 5.99 -14.18 15.21
N ARG A 60 6.22 -12.96 15.74
CA ARG A 60 5.30 -11.83 15.53
C ARG A 60 5.34 -11.29 14.09
N PHE A 61 6.41 -11.57 13.35
CA PHE A 61 6.48 -11.33 11.91
C PHE A 61 5.85 -12.47 11.09
N ASP A 62 5.80 -13.69 11.63
CA ASP A 62 5.27 -14.87 10.92
C ASP A 62 3.81 -15.24 11.27
N ALA A 63 3.32 -14.88 12.48
CA ALA A 63 2.09 -15.45 13.05
C ALA A 63 1.09 -14.42 13.60
N VAL A 64 1.36 -13.11 13.46
CA VAL A 64 0.27 -12.14 13.46
C VAL A 64 -0.25 -12.14 12.03
N PRO A 65 -1.50 -12.54 11.74
CA PRO A 65 -2.07 -12.22 10.45
C PRO A 65 -1.95 -10.71 10.36
N ALA A 66 -1.05 -10.25 9.48
CA ALA A 66 -1.08 -8.90 9.01
C ALA A 66 -2.54 -8.70 8.63
N SER A 67 -3.26 -7.87 9.39
CA SER A 67 -4.56 -7.43 8.94
C SER A 67 -4.32 -7.01 7.50
N ALA A 68 -5.09 -7.58 6.58
CA ALA A 68 -4.91 -7.44 5.15
C ALA A 68 -4.88 -5.96 4.67
N GLY A 69 -5.07 -5.00 5.58
CA GLY A 69 -4.88 -3.57 5.40
C GLY A 69 -3.95 -2.88 6.42
N ALA A 70 -2.87 -3.48 6.92
CA ALA A 70 -1.81 -2.76 7.64
C ALA A 70 -0.40 -3.12 7.12
N GLY A 71 0.07 -2.34 6.13
CA GLY A 71 1.41 -2.52 5.56
C GLY A 71 2.55 -2.25 6.55
N GLY A 72 3.01 -3.33 7.18
CA GLY A 72 4.30 -3.42 7.85
C GLY A 72 4.91 -4.77 7.57
N GLY A 73 6.04 -4.80 6.87
CA GLY A 73 6.80 -6.03 6.62
C GLY A 73 7.17 -6.22 5.16
N TYR A 74 8.37 -5.79 4.83
CA TYR A 74 9.07 -6.03 3.58
C TYR A 74 9.19 -7.54 3.31
N HIS A 75 8.86 -7.98 2.10
CA HIS A 75 8.98 -9.38 1.64
C HIS A 75 8.19 -10.43 2.43
N ALA A 76 6.86 -10.38 2.38
CA ALA A 76 6.09 -11.61 2.55
C ALA A 76 4.89 -11.54 1.62
N ALA A 77 4.88 -12.43 0.61
CA ALA A 77 3.65 -12.84 -0.02
C ALA A 77 2.71 -13.29 1.11
N SER A 78 1.53 -12.68 1.21
CA SER A 78 0.44 -13.30 1.94
C SER A 78 0.31 -14.72 1.42
N SER A 79 0.27 -15.73 2.31
CA SER A 79 0.09 -17.12 1.89
C SER A 79 -1.17 -17.18 1.00
N SER A 80 -1.11 -17.96 -0.08
CA SER A 80 -2.24 -18.13 -0.99
C SER A 80 -3.50 -18.49 -0.20
N ALA A 81 -3.38 -19.39 0.77
CA ALA A 81 -4.47 -19.82 1.66
C ALA A 81 -5.21 -18.67 2.38
N GLN A 82 -4.50 -17.69 2.96
CA GLN A 82 -5.14 -16.55 3.64
C GLN A 82 -5.76 -15.55 2.64
N THR A 83 -5.18 -15.44 1.45
CA THR A 83 -5.71 -14.59 0.38
C THR A 83 -6.98 -15.22 -0.21
N GLU A 84 -7.00 -16.54 -0.37
CA GLU A 84 -8.15 -17.33 -0.85
C GLU A 84 -9.33 -17.31 0.13
N GLU A 85 -9.08 -17.32 1.44
CA GLU A 85 -10.13 -17.25 2.47
C GLU A 85 -10.87 -15.90 2.48
N VAL A 86 -10.14 -14.79 2.28
CA VAL A 86 -10.69 -13.44 2.39
C VAL A 86 -11.25 -12.91 1.06
N LEU A 87 -10.56 -13.15 -0.06
CA LEU A 87 -10.99 -12.68 -1.38
C LEU A 87 -11.78 -13.72 -2.16
N GLY A 88 -11.83 -14.97 -1.68
CA GLY A 88 -12.28 -16.12 -2.46
C GLY A 88 -11.14 -16.67 -3.32
N ALA A 89 -11.08 -18.00 -3.45
CA ALA A 89 -9.96 -18.69 -4.07
C ALA A 89 -9.69 -18.26 -5.53
N GLU A 90 -10.73 -17.90 -6.26
CA GLU A 90 -10.63 -17.51 -7.66
C GLU A 90 -10.06 -16.09 -7.84
N VAL A 91 -10.45 -15.15 -6.98
CA VAL A 91 -9.91 -13.78 -7.01
C VAL A 91 -8.45 -13.80 -6.60
N ALA A 92 -8.11 -14.60 -5.58
CA ALA A 92 -6.72 -14.82 -5.17
C ALA A 92 -5.88 -15.43 -6.30
N ALA A 93 -6.39 -16.44 -7.00
CA ALA A 93 -5.71 -17.05 -8.15
C ALA A 93 -5.52 -16.06 -9.32
N ALA A 94 -6.56 -15.30 -9.68
CA ALA A 94 -6.47 -14.29 -10.73
C ALA A 94 -5.45 -13.18 -10.39
N LEU A 95 -5.35 -12.79 -9.12
CA LEU A 95 -4.34 -11.84 -8.65
C LEU A 95 -2.93 -12.44 -8.61
N ALA A 96 -2.78 -13.75 -8.38
CA ALA A 96 -1.51 -14.46 -8.42
C ALA A 96 -0.99 -14.62 -9.85
N GLU A 97 -1.85 -14.98 -10.80
CA GLU A 97 -1.51 -15.08 -12.23
C GLU A 97 -0.97 -13.75 -12.80
N ASP A 98 -1.54 -12.62 -12.38
CA ASP A 98 -1.03 -11.29 -12.77
C ASP A 98 0.34 -10.99 -12.16
N ARG A 99 0.59 -11.40 -10.91
CA ARG A 99 1.90 -11.23 -10.25
C ARG A 99 2.98 -12.02 -10.94
N GLU A 100 2.65 -13.20 -11.45
CA GLU A 100 3.56 -14.04 -12.22
C GLU A 100 3.68 -13.63 -13.69
N GLY A 101 2.93 -12.60 -14.13
CA GLY A 101 2.91 -12.13 -15.52
C GLY A 101 2.30 -13.14 -16.51
N GLN A 102 1.60 -14.17 -16.00
CA GLN A 102 1.04 -15.27 -16.78
C GLN A 102 -0.44 -15.07 -17.15
N ALA A 103 -1.12 -14.08 -16.55
CA ALA A 103 -2.51 -13.81 -16.85
C ALA A 103 -2.72 -13.63 -18.37
N ARG A 104 -3.61 -14.46 -18.95
CA ARG A 104 -4.00 -14.37 -20.36
C ARG A 104 -4.47 -12.94 -20.64
N GLN A 105 -3.74 -12.25 -21.50
CA GLN A 105 -4.08 -10.90 -21.92
C GLN A 105 -5.46 -10.92 -22.58
N PRO A 106 -6.45 -10.18 -22.05
CA PRO A 106 -7.68 -9.99 -22.79
C PRO A 106 -7.35 -9.17 -24.03
N PRO A 107 -7.73 -9.62 -25.24
CA PRO A 107 -7.55 -8.81 -26.43
C PRO A 107 -8.30 -7.47 -26.27
N PRO A 108 -7.83 -6.40 -26.94
CA PRO A 108 -8.62 -5.18 -27.00
C PRO A 108 -10.03 -5.52 -27.50
N PRO A 109 -11.09 -4.87 -26.98
CA PRO A 109 -12.43 -5.22 -27.34
C PRO A 109 -12.63 -4.99 -28.85
N PRO A 110 -13.20 -5.96 -29.58
CA PRO A 110 -13.44 -5.80 -31.00
C PRO A 110 -14.35 -4.59 -31.23
N VAL A 111 -13.93 -3.73 -32.16
CA VAL A 111 -14.75 -2.61 -32.63
C VAL A 111 -15.34 -2.99 -33.98
N GLU A 112 -16.63 -3.28 -33.97
CA GLU A 112 -17.41 -3.62 -35.15
C GLU A 112 -18.14 -2.37 -35.67
N GLN A 113 -18.47 -2.34 -36.96
CA GLN A 113 -19.42 -1.38 -37.51
C GLN A 113 -20.79 -2.04 -37.60
N ASP A 114 -21.84 -1.39 -37.09
CA ASP A 114 -23.20 -1.88 -37.26
C ASP A 114 -23.70 -1.68 -38.70
N GLU A 115 -24.91 -2.17 -39.00
CA GLU A 115 -25.54 -2.04 -40.34
C GLU A 115 -25.70 -0.58 -40.82
N ARG A 116 -25.57 0.40 -39.91
CA ARG A 116 -25.63 1.84 -40.17
C ARG A 116 -24.23 2.49 -40.24
N GLY A 117 -23.16 1.71 -40.12
CA GLY A 117 -21.79 2.19 -40.11
C GLY A 117 -21.32 2.77 -38.77
N GLU A 118 -22.11 2.65 -37.69
CA GLU A 118 -21.71 3.13 -36.36
C GLU A 118 -20.72 2.16 -35.73
N ARG A 119 -19.59 2.69 -35.24
CA ARG A 119 -18.61 1.88 -34.50
C ARG A 119 -19.15 1.51 -33.12
N ARG A 120 -19.16 0.22 -32.81
CA ARG A 120 -19.62 -0.34 -31.53
C ARG A 120 -18.58 -1.27 -30.94
N VAL A 121 -18.45 -1.19 -29.62
CA VAL A 121 -17.64 -2.11 -28.82
C VAL A 121 -18.48 -3.34 -28.51
N ARG A 122 -18.00 -4.52 -28.88
CA ARG A 122 -18.64 -5.79 -28.51
C ARG A 122 -17.80 -6.49 -27.44
N ILE A 123 -18.48 -7.06 -26.45
CA ILE A 123 -17.88 -7.92 -25.42
C ILE A 123 -18.43 -9.31 -25.68
N ASP A 124 -17.55 -10.29 -25.91
CA ASP A 124 -17.99 -11.65 -26.19
C ASP A 124 -18.46 -12.32 -24.89
N PRO A 125 -19.59 -13.07 -24.89
CA PRO A 125 -20.06 -13.76 -23.69
C PRO A 125 -19.04 -14.70 -23.04
N SER A 126 -18.14 -15.29 -23.82
CA SER A 126 -17.05 -16.14 -23.31
C SER A 126 -16.08 -15.39 -22.40
N GLU A 127 -16.02 -14.06 -22.49
CA GLU A 127 -15.10 -13.24 -21.70
C GLU A 127 -15.50 -13.09 -20.23
N TYR A 128 -16.78 -13.28 -19.93
CA TYR A 128 -17.29 -13.28 -18.56
C TYR A 128 -17.86 -14.65 -18.15
N GLU A 129 -17.64 -15.68 -18.98
CA GLU A 129 -17.95 -17.06 -18.65
C GLU A 129 -17.06 -17.53 -17.49
N GLY A 130 -17.67 -18.14 -16.47
CA GLY A 130 -16.96 -18.59 -15.28
C GLY A 130 -16.72 -17.53 -14.19
N ILE A 131 -17.09 -16.25 -14.42
CA ILE A 131 -17.11 -15.25 -13.34
C ILE A 131 -18.21 -15.63 -12.34
N ARG A 132 -17.81 -15.93 -11.09
CA ARG A 132 -18.75 -16.29 -10.01
C ARG A 132 -19.22 -15.10 -9.19
N ILE A 133 -18.43 -14.03 -9.14
CA ILE A 133 -18.73 -12.82 -8.38
C ILE A 133 -19.12 -11.72 -9.36
N HIS A 134 -20.40 -11.35 -9.36
CA HIS A 134 -20.93 -10.28 -10.19
C HIS A 134 -20.97 -8.96 -9.44
N ILE A 135 -20.78 -7.86 -10.16
CA ILE A 135 -21.05 -6.53 -9.63
C ILE A 135 -22.58 -6.37 -9.53
N GLU A 136 -23.08 -6.17 -8.31
CA GLU A 136 -24.48 -5.86 -8.08
C GLU A 136 -24.74 -4.38 -8.39
N ASP A 137 -25.41 -4.10 -9.52
CA ASP A 137 -25.98 -2.78 -9.84
C ASP A 137 -27.48 -2.93 -10.15
N PRO A 138 -28.35 -3.05 -9.12
CA PRO A 138 -29.78 -3.29 -9.31
C PRO A 138 -30.48 -2.23 -10.17
N THR A 139 -29.91 -1.03 -10.21
CA THR A 139 -30.47 0.08 -10.99
C THR A 139 -29.95 0.11 -12.43
N GLY A 140 -28.80 -0.52 -12.70
CA GLY A 140 -28.04 -0.37 -13.93
C GLY A 140 -27.53 1.06 -14.18
N ARG A 141 -27.60 1.94 -13.17
CA ARG A 141 -27.26 3.37 -13.30
C ARG A 141 -25.94 3.73 -12.65
N GLY A 142 -25.50 2.96 -11.65
CA GLY A 142 -24.30 3.28 -10.87
C GLY A 142 -23.04 3.16 -11.71
N MET A 143 -22.90 2.06 -12.44
CA MET A 143 -21.70 1.78 -13.23
C MET A 143 -21.77 2.32 -14.67
N ARG A 144 -22.95 2.74 -15.12
CA ARG A 144 -23.17 3.21 -16.50
C ARG A 144 -22.21 4.34 -16.93
N PRO A 145 -21.98 5.42 -16.15
CA PRO A 145 -21.04 6.47 -16.57
C PRO A 145 -19.61 5.95 -16.76
N PHE A 146 -19.19 5.00 -15.93
CA PHE A 146 -17.88 4.37 -16.04
C PHE A 146 -17.77 3.52 -17.31
N TYR A 147 -18.78 2.70 -17.61
CA TYR A 147 -18.82 1.90 -18.83
C TYR A 147 -18.92 2.75 -20.10
N GLU A 148 -19.66 3.86 -20.06
CA GLU A 148 -19.68 4.82 -21.16
C GLU A 148 -18.30 5.45 -21.40
N ALA A 149 -17.59 5.83 -20.34
CA ALA A 149 -16.22 6.35 -20.46
C ALA A 149 -15.25 5.31 -21.05
N LEU A 150 -15.33 4.05 -20.61
CA LEU A 150 -14.55 2.96 -21.18
C LEU A 150 -14.90 2.70 -22.65
N ARG A 151 -16.18 2.75 -23.02
CA ARG A 151 -16.64 2.61 -24.41
C ARG A 151 -16.03 3.70 -25.28
N ARG A 152 -16.08 4.97 -24.84
CA ARG A 152 -15.51 6.09 -25.59
C ARG A 152 -13.99 5.94 -25.77
N ALA A 153 -13.29 5.47 -24.73
CA ALA A 153 -11.86 5.18 -24.79
C ALA A 153 -11.55 4.04 -25.77
N ALA A 154 -12.31 2.94 -25.72
CA ALA A 154 -12.19 1.81 -26.66
C ALA A 154 -12.42 2.21 -28.11
N LEU A 155 -13.37 3.13 -28.34
CA LEU A 155 -13.64 3.68 -29.66
C LEU A 155 -12.56 4.66 -30.12
N GLY A 156 -11.61 5.05 -29.27
CA GLY A 156 -10.59 6.05 -29.61
C GLY A 156 -11.21 7.41 -29.94
N GLU A 157 -12.32 7.76 -29.30
CA GLU A 157 -12.94 9.07 -29.48
C GLU A 157 -11.96 10.18 -29.05
N PRO A 158 -11.90 11.31 -29.77
CA PRO A 158 -10.99 12.40 -29.44
C PRO A 158 -11.16 12.87 -27.98
N GLY A 159 -10.07 12.82 -27.21
CA GLY A 159 -10.05 13.24 -25.80
C GLY A 159 -10.76 12.29 -24.82
N ALA A 160 -11.19 11.10 -25.25
CA ALA A 160 -11.80 10.12 -24.35
C ALA A 160 -10.76 9.55 -23.37
N LEU A 161 -11.05 9.68 -22.07
CA LEU A 161 -10.23 9.11 -21.00
C LEU A 161 -11.15 8.67 -19.86
N ALA A 162 -11.14 7.36 -19.57
CA ALA A 162 -11.81 6.80 -18.41
C ALA A 162 -10.90 6.96 -17.18
N ARG A 163 -11.40 7.63 -16.13
CA ARG A 163 -10.69 7.80 -14.86
C ARG A 163 -11.42 7.01 -13.78
N ALA A 164 -10.68 6.19 -13.05
CA ALA A 164 -11.17 5.45 -11.89
C ALA A 164 -10.39 5.89 -10.64
N ALA A 165 -11.08 6.05 -9.51
CA ALA A 165 -10.48 6.34 -8.23
C ALA A 165 -10.93 5.29 -7.22
N HIS A 166 -9.97 4.75 -6.46
CA HIS A 166 -10.23 3.82 -5.38
C HIS A 166 -9.91 4.51 -4.06
N TYR A 167 -10.87 4.49 -3.14
CA TYR A 167 -10.71 4.99 -1.77
C TYR A 167 -10.79 3.80 -0.82
N GLY A 168 -9.82 3.71 0.10
CA GLY A 168 -9.76 2.62 1.05
C GLY A 168 -8.65 2.81 2.07
N ASP A 169 -8.26 1.71 2.68
CA ASP A 169 -7.21 1.66 3.69
C ASP A 169 -5.84 1.33 3.06
N SER A 170 -4.92 0.76 3.85
CA SER A 170 -3.59 0.47 3.33
C SER A 170 -3.54 -0.64 2.27
N THR A 171 -4.61 -1.42 2.10
CA THR A 171 -4.76 -2.38 0.99
C THR A 171 -4.78 -1.66 -0.36
N ILE A 172 -5.45 -0.51 -0.41
CA ILE A 172 -5.44 0.38 -1.59
C ILE A 172 -4.13 1.18 -1.65
N ALA A 173 -3.63 1.66 -0.50
CA ALA A 173 -2.42 2.49 -0.47
C ALA A 173 -1.14 1.78 -0.93
N THR A 174 -1.06 0.46 -0.78
CA THR A 174 0.10 -0.35 -1.23
C THR A 174 0.10 -0.64 -2.73
N ASP A 175 -1.00 -0.31 -3.43
CA ASP A 175 -1.15 -0.38 -4.87
C ASP A 175 -0.89 -1.77 -5.49
N HIS A 176 -1.27 -2.85 -4.80
CA HIS A 176 -1.26 -4.19 -5.40
C HIS A 176 -2.52 -4.45 -6.21
N LEU A 177 -3.69 -4.36 -5.57
CA LEU A 177 -4.98 -4.57 -6.23
C LEU A 177 -5.24 -3.52 -7.32
N THR A 178 -5.01 -2.25 -7.00
CA THR A 178 -5.29 -1.14 -7.91
C THR A 178 -4.34 -1.09 -9.10
N HIS A 179 -3.08 -1.50 -8.94
CA HIS A 179 -2.16 -1.75 -10.06
C HIS A 179 -2.71 -2.82 -11.00
N THR A 180 -3.14 -3.97 -10.47
CA THR A 180 -3.71 -5.04 -11.29
C THR A 180 -4.93 -4.57 -12.08
N VAL A 181 -5.87 -3.87 -11.42
CA VAL A 181 -7.05 -3.31 -12.09
C VAL A 181 -6.64 -2.31 -13.17
N ARG A 182 -5.74 -1.37 -12.85
CA ARG A 182 -5.23 -0.37 -13.80
C ARG A 182 -4.62 -1.04 -15.02
N HIS A 183 -3.71 -1.99 -14.84
CA HIS A 183 -2.99 -2.65 -15.92
C HIS A 183 -3.93 -3.48 -16.81
N ARG A 184 -4.88 -4.22 -16.23
CA ARG A 184 -5.90 -4.95 -17.01
C ARG A 184 -6.77 -4.01 -17.84
N LEU A 185 -7.22 -2.91 -17.26
CA LEU A 185 -8.03 -1.91 -17.97
C LEU A 185 -7.22 -1.18 -19.05
N GLN A 186 -5.99 -0.77 -18.76
CA GLN A 186 -5.11 -0.09 -19.73
C GLN A 186 -4.77 -0.99 -20.92
N ARG A 187 -4.44 -2.27 -20.67
CA ARG A 187 -4.18 -3.23 -21.76
C ARG A 187 -5.38 -3.44 -22.66
N ARG A 188 -6.59 -3.43 -22.10
CA ARG A 188 -7.82 -3.68 -22.83
C ARG A 188 -8.37 -2.43 -23.54
N PHE A 189 -8.37 -1.29 -22.87
CA PHE A 189 -9.06 -0.07 -23.31
C PHE A 189 -8.13 1.06 -23.73
N GLY A 190 -6.82 0.85 -23.66
CA GLY A 190 -5.79 1.83 -23.97
C GLY A 190 -5.14 2.43 -22.71
N ASP A 191 -3.86 2.74 -22.82
CA ASP A 191 -3.09 3.31 -21.71
C ASP A 191 -3.33 4.83 -21.58
N GLY A 192 -4.06 5.21 -20.53
CA GLY A 192 -4.33 6.59 -20.16
C GLY A 192 -3.29 7.23 -19.21
N GLY A 193 -2.19 6.53 -18.93
CA GLY A 193 -1.16 6.94 -17.97
C GLY A 193 -1.49 6.59 -16.51
N HIS A 194 -0.57 6.94 -15.61
CA HIS A 194 -0.61 6.58 -14.17
C HIS A 194 -1.70 7.31 -13.35
N GLY A 195 -2.20 8.43 -13.85
CA GLY A 195 -3.23 9.21 -13.17
C GLY A 195 -2.71 10.01 -11.99
N PHE A 196 -3.43 9.96 -10.85
CA PHE A 196 -3.13 10.77 -9.67
C PHE A 196 -2.09 10.09 -8.77
N ILE A 197 -1.01 10.81 -8.45
CA ILE A 197 0.07 10.35 -7.58
C ILE A 197 0.33 11.41 -6.50
N LEU A 198 0.58 10.96 -5.27
CA LEU A 198 0.94 11.86 -4.18
C LEU A 198 2.34 12.43 -4.38
N ILE A 199 2.52 13.72 -4.10
CA ILE A 199 3.82 14.38 -4.26
C ILE A 199 4.88 13.81 -3.31
N SER A 200 4.48 13.41 -2.09
CA SER A 200 5.34 12.81 -1.08
C SER A 200 4.68 11.56 -0.49
N LYS A 201 5.52 10.61 -0.06
CA LYS A 201 5.07 9.42 0.66
C LYS A 201 4.69 9.88 2.07
N GLY A 202 3.41 9.73 2.43
CA GLY A 202 2.91 10.05 3.75
C GLY A 202 3.46 9.12 4.85
N PHE A 203 2.72 9.04 5.95
CA PHE A 203 2.99 8.10 7.04
C PHE A 203 2.37 6.72 6.81
N MET A 204 1.53 6.58 5.77
CA MET A 204 1.04 5.29 5.27
C MET A 204 2.08 4.68 4.32
N PRO A 205 2.16 3.34 4.18
CA PRO A 205 3.01 2.65 3.19
C PRO A 205 2.50 2.87 1.74
N TYR A 206 2.37 4.14 1.35
CA TYR A 206 1.93 4.54 0.03
C TYR A 206 2.94 4.10 -1.04
N ARG A 207 2.42 3.43 -2.05
CA ARG A 207 3.14 3.08 -3.28
C ARG A 207 2.30 3.44 -4.48
N HIS A 208 2.98 3.61 -5.59
CA HIS A 208 2.36 3.65 -6.91
C HIS A 208 3.25 2.78 -7.79
N GLN A 209 2.81 1.56 -8.10
CA GLN A 209 3.57 0.63 -8.93
C GLN A 209 3.73 1.22 -10.34
N ASP A 210 4.80 0.80 -11.02
CA ASP A 210 5.25 1.33 -12.31
C ASP A 210 5.75 2.79 -12.32
N VAL A 211 5.84 3.44 -11.14
CA VAL A 211 6.40 4.79 -11.02
C VAL A 211 7.51 4.80 -9.98
N PHE A 212 8.70 5.23 -10.39
CA PHE A 212 9.74 5.59 -9.45
C PHE A 212 9.29 6.86 -8.72
N HIS A 213 8.96 6.72 -7.44
CA HIS A 213 8.57 7.84 -6.59
C HIS A 213 9.49 7.94 -5.38
N SER A 214 10.10 9.11 -5.18
CA SER A 214 10.84 9.44 -3.96
C SER A 214 10.60 10.89 -3.55
N ALA A 215 10.65 11.16 -2.25
CA ALA A 215 10.57 12.50 -1.70
C ALA A 215 11.47 12.58 -0.46
N ASN A 216 12.06 13.75 -0.21
CA ASN A 216 12.85 14.00 1.00
C ASN A 216 11.96 14.43 2.18
N GLU A 217 12.56 14.81 3.31
CA GLU A 217 11.82 15.25 4.52
C GLU A 217 11.31 16.69 4.45
N GLY A 218 11.50 17.40 3.33
CA GLY A 218 11.09 18.79 3.14
C GLY A 218 9.59 18.98 2.92
N TRP A 219 8.75 18.10 3.44
CA TRP A 219 7.29 18.13 3.29
C TRP A 219 6.61 18.03 4.65
N SER A 220 5.63 18.90 4.89
CA SER A 220 4.70 18.81 6.02
C SER A 220 3.47 18.03 5.57
N ILE A 221 3.22 16.88 6.19
CA ILE A 221 2.15 15.97 5.76
C ILE A 221 1.10 15.88 6.87
N LYS A 222 -0.17 16.05 6.51
CA LYS A 222 -1.32 15.85 7.39
C LYS A 222 -2.32 14.94 6.70
N GLU A 223 -2.60 13.79 7.31
CA GLU A 223 -3.50 12.76 6.77
C GLU A 223 -4.83 12.79 7.52
N VAL A 224 -5.94 12.54 6.81
CA VAL A 224 -7.29 12.54 7.39
C VAL A 224 -7.46 11.52 8.53
N THR A 225 -6.66 10.45 8.55
CA THR A 225 -6.73 9.37 9.54
C THR A 225 -5.92 9.62 10.81
N ARG A 226 -4.96 10.55 10.79
CA ARG A 226 -3.98 10.74 11.89
C ARG A 226 -3.92 12.15 12.44
N ALA A 227 -4.07 13.15 11.57
CA ALA A 227 -3.91 14.54 11.92
C ALA A 227 -5.09 15.32 11.35
N ALA A 228 -6.16 15.41 12.15
CA ALA A 228 -7.27 16.31 11.88
C ALA A 228 -6.71 17.73 11.67
N ILE A 229 -6.99 18.30 10.50
CA ILE A 229 -6.70 19.70 10.20
C ILE A 229 -7.95 20.48 10.60
N ASP A 230 -7.80 21.57 11.34
CA ASP A 230 -8.93 22.32 11.91
C ASP A 230 -9.98 22.77 10.89
N ASN A 231 -9.55 23.03 9.65
CA ASN A 231 -10.44 23.44 8.56
C ASN A 231 -10.97 22.27 7.71
N GLY A 232 -10.54 21.03 7.96
CA GLY A 232 -10.96 19.83 7.22
C GLY A 232 -10.53 19.76 5.75
N TYR A 233 -9.67 20.67 5.27
CA TYR A 233 -9.29 20.74 3.85
C TYR A 233 -8.14 19.78 3.52
N TYR A 234 -8.52 18.57 3.10
CA TYR A 234 -7.63 17.58 2.52
C TYR A 234 -7.70 17.59 0.99
N GLY A 235 -6.58 17.26 0.33
CA GLY A 235 -6.56 17.06 -1.11
C GLY A 235 -7.29 15.77 -1.53
N PHE A 236 -7.33 15.52 -2.85
CA PHE A 236 -8.03 14.39 -3.45
C PHE A 236 -7.69 13.01 -2.84
N GLY A 237 -6.45 12.82 -2.39
CA GLY A 237 -5.99 11.57 -1.75
C GLY A 237 -6.21 11.50 -0.23
N GLY A 238 -6.99 12.40 0.38
CA GLY A 238 -7.19 12.42 1.84
C GLY A 238 -5.96 12.90 2.63
N VAL A 239 -5.03 13.58 1.95
CA VAL A 239 -3.80 14.11 2.54
C VAL A 239 -3.59 15.57 2.13
N GLN A 240 -3.07 16.36 3.05
CA GLN A 240 -2.52 17.69 2.79
C GLN A 240 -1.00 17.59 2.85
N ILE A 241 -0.33 17.99 1.78
CA ILE A 241 1.13 17.99 1.69
C ILE A 241 1.58 19.41 1.39
N GLN A 242 2.28 20.03 2.33
CA GLN A 242 2.78 21.39 2.21
C GLN A 242 4.31 21.36 2.07
N ALA A 243 4.84 22.07 1.09
CA ALA A 243 6.28 22.20 0.93
C ALA A 243 6.89 22.97 2.12
N ARG A 244 8.02 22.48 2.63
CA ARG A 244 8.93 23.23 3.50
C ARG A 244 10.16 23.64 2.70
N ALA A 245 11.02 24.48 3.27
CA ALA A 245 12.27 24.86 2.64
C ALA A 245 13.09 23.62 2.26
N GLY A 246 13.49 23.52 0.99
CA GLY A 246 14.27 22.39 0.46
C GLY A 246 13.47 21.12 0.13
N GLY A 247 12.13 21.19 0.03
CA GLY A 247 11.31 20.06 -0.43
C GLY A 247 11.65 19.60 -1.85
N VAL A 248 11.97 18.31 -2.00
CA VAL A 248 12.27 17.68 -3.29
C VAL A 248 11.45 16.40 -3.41
N ALA A 249 10.84 16.22 -4.58
CA ALA A 249 10.22 14.96 -5.00
C ALA A 249 10.76 14.59 -6.39
N ARG A 250 10.98 13.30 -6.65
CA ARG A 250 11.41 12.77 -7.94
C ARG A 250 10.43 11.70 -8.41
N PHE A 251 10.11 11.79 -9.69
CA PHE A 251 9.25 10.88 -10.43
C PHE A 251 10.02 10.36 -11.65
N GLY A 252 9.84 9.10 -12.00
CA GLY A 252 10.46 8.46 -13.16
C GLY A 252 9.84 7.12 -13.49
#